data_AF-A0A060CC35-F1
#
_entry.id   AF-A0A060CC35-F1
#
_cell.length_a   1.000
_cell.length_b   1.000
_cell.length_c   1.000
_cell.angle_alpha   90.00
_cell.angle_beta   90.00
_cell.angle_gamma   90.00
#
_symmetry.space_group_name_H-M   'P 1'
#
loop_
_entity.id
_entity.type
_entity.pdbx_description
1 polymer ?
#
loop_
_entity_poly.entity_id
_entity_poly.type
_entity_poly.pdbx_seq_one_letter_code
_entity_poly.pdbx_strand_id
1 'polypeptide(L)'
;DASDYAGFTDPDAAREPWISVNPNKSVINVKAQEGDPESVLAFYRRLIALRHANALVSAGGFRNARRPGSSDLLVHAVDLVRRRLWSP
;
A
#
# COMPACT_ATOMS: atom_id res chain seq x y z
N ASP A 1 0.90 18.43 -2.28
CA ASP A 1 0.29 19.13 -1.13
C ASP A 1 -1.07 19.68 -1.56
N ALA A 2 -1.59 20.74 -0.92
CA ALA A 2 -2.87 21.36 -1.28
C ALA A 2 -2.75 22.54 -2.27
N SER A 3 -1.58 22.79 -2.85
CA SER A 3 -1.38 23.83 -3.90
C SER A 3 -2.16 23.49 -5.18
N ASP A 4 -2.32 24.43 -6.12
CA ASP A 4 -3.18 24.29 -7.30
C ASP A 4 -2.94 23.01 -8.10
N TYR A 5 -1.68 22.66 -8.33
CA TYR A 5 -1.31 21.39 -8.97
C TYR A 5 -0.82 20.33 -7.97
N ALA A 6 -1.22 20.42 -6.71
CA ALA A 6 -0.87 19.50 -5.63
C ALA A 6 0.65 19.27 -5.46
N GLY A 7 1.48 20.24 -5.85
CA GLY A 7 2.94 20.13 -5.86
C GLY A 7 3.51 19.24 -6.97
N PHE A 8 2.71 18.88 -7.97
CA PHE A 8 3.15 18.10 -9.14
C PHE A 8 3.82 18.97 -10.20
N THR A 9 3.29 20.17 -10.41
CA THR A 9 3.83 21.20 -11.31
C THR A 9 3.91 22.51 -10.53
N ASP A 10 4.93 23.34 -10.80
CA ASP A 10 5.01 24.68 -10.23
C ASP A 10 3.80 25.53 -10.63
N PRO A 11 3.28 26.38 -9.73
CA PRO A 11 2.16 27.26 -10.05
C PRO A 11 2.49 28.25 -11.17
N ASP A 12 3.77 28.62 -11.31
CA ASP A 12 4.27 29.55 -12.35
C ASP A 12 4.77 28.83 -13.61
N ALA A 13 4.51 27.52 -13.75
CA ALA A 13 4.95 26.78 -14.92
C ALA A 13 4.28 27.33 -16.19
N ALA A 14 5.07 27.46 -17.27
CA ALA A 14 4.59 27.99 -18.54
C ALA A 14 3.47 27.16 -19.20
N ARG A 15 3.24 25.93 -18.71
CA ARG A 15 2.18 25.02 -19.17
C ARG A 15 1.59 24.26 -18.00
N GLU A 16 0.29 24.03 -18.09
CA GLU A 16 -0.44 23.17 -17.15
C GLU A 16 0.03 21.70 -17.24
N PRO A 17 -0.16 20.89 -16.19
CA PRO A 17 0.11 19.46 -16.26
C PRO A 17 -0.74 18.79 -17.35
N TRP A 18 -0.15 17.77 -18.00
CA TRP A 18 -0.79 17.01 -19.09
C TRP A 18 -2.08 16.29 -18.68
N ILE A 19 -2.32 16.15 -17.38
CA ILE A 19 -3.55 15.64 -16.78
C ILE A 19 -3.92 16.51 -15.59
N SER A 20 -5.21 16.82 -15.46
CA SER A 20 -5.72 17.58 -14.33
C SER A 20 -5.52 16.83 -13.01
N VAL A 21 -5.18 17.56 -11.95
CA VAL A 21 -5.10 17.00 -10.61
C VAL A 21 -6.50 16.66 -10.08
N ASN A 22 -6.59 15.66 -9.21
CA ASN A 22 -7.86 15.29 -8.61
C ASN A 22 -8.38 16.44 -7.74
N PRO A 23 -9.66 16.86 -7.86
CA PRO A 23 -10.24 17.93 -7.04
C PRO A 23 -10.12 17.72 -5.53
N ASN A 24 -10.02 16.47 -5.05
CA ASN A 24 -9.91 16.16 -3.63
C ASN A 24 -8.50 16.38 -3.03
N LYS A 25 -7.53 16.92 -3.80
CA LYS A 25 -6.15 17.19 -3.36
C LYS A 25 -6.03 18.03 -2.08
N SER A 26 -7.03 18.86 -1.78
CA SER A 26 -7.05 19.65 -0.54
C SER A 26 -7.18 18.78 0.71
N VAL A 27 -7.80 17.60 0.60
CA VAL A 27 -8.00 16.64 1.68
C VAL A 27 -7.03 15.46 1.56
N ILE A 28 -6.82 14.94 0.35
CA ILE A 28 -5.99 13.76 0.08
C ILE A 28 -4.69 14.19 -0.60
N ASN A 29 -3.63 14.34 0.19
CA ASN A 29 -2.28 14.61 -0.33
C ASN A 29 -1.19 14.16 0.66
N VAL A 30 0.04 14.00 0.18
CA VAL A 30 1.18 13.54 0.99
C VAL A 30 1.44 14.45 2.20
N LYS A 31 1.43 15.76 2.01
CA LYS A 31 1.74 16.74 3.07
C LYS A 31 0.78 16.61 4.26
N ALA A 32 -0.52 16.39 3.98
CA ALA A 32 -1.52 16.16 5.03
C ALA A 32 -1.32 14.81 5.73
N GLN A 33 -0.90 13.76 5.01
CA GLN A 33 -0.76 12.42 5.56
C GLN A 33 0.59 12.16 6.25
N GLU A 34 1.64 12.90 5.92
CA GLU A 34 3.01 12.61 6.35
C GLU A 34 3.21 12.67 7.88
N GLY A 35 2.50 13.57 8.55
CA GLY A 35 2.51 13.71 10.01
C GLY A 35 1.40 12.94 10.74
N ASP A 36 0.48 12.31 10.00
CA ASP A 36 -0.66 11.60 10.58
C ASP A 36 -0.35 10.09 10.69
N PRO A 37 -0.19 9.55 11.92
CA PRO A 37 0.10 8.14 12.12
C PRO A 37 -1.05 7.21 11.71
N GLU A 38 -2.27 7.71 11.59
CA GLU A 38 -3.45 6.92 11.18
C GLU A 38 -3.78 7.11 9.70
N SER A 39 -2.93 7.82 8.96
CA SER A 39 -3.08 7.99 7.52
C SER A 39 -2.87 6.69 6.74
N VAL A 40 -3.46 6.66 5.54
CA VAL A 40 -3.21 5.59 4.57
C VAL A 40 -1.71 5.49 4.24
N LEU A 41 -1.00 6.62 4.10
CA LEU A 41 0.45 6.65 3.91
C LEU A 41 1.20 5.95 5.06
N ALA A 42 0.88 6.28 6.31
CA ALA A 42 1.50 5.64 7.47
C ALA A 42 1.20 4.13 7.53
N PHE A 43 -0.04 3.73 7.22
CA PHE A 43 -0.44 2.33 7.10
C PHE A 43 0.40 1.58 6.05
N TYR A 44 0.57 2.14 4.84
CA TYR A 44 1.41 1.51 3.81
C TYR A 44 2.88 1.45 4.21
N ARG A 45 3.43 2.50 4.85
CA ARG A 45 4.81 2.47 5.39
C ARG A 45 4.97 1.31 6.38
N ARG A 46 4.01 1.10 7.29
CA ARG A 46 4.01 -0.04 8.24
C ARG A 46 3.93 -1.40 7.51
N LEU A 47 3.06 -1.54 6.50
CA LEU A 47 2.95 -2.78 5.73
C LEU A 47 4.22 -3.13 4.94
N ILE A 48 4.85 -2.13 4.31
CA ILE A 48 6.11 -2.32 3.58
C ILE A 48 7.21 -2.75 4.55
N ALA A 49 7.31 -2.10 5.71
CA ALA A 49 8.26 -2.47 6.75
C ALA A 49 8.05 -3.91 7.23
N LEU A 50 6.79 -4.31 7.49
CA LEU A 50 6.44 -5.68 7.85
C LEU A 50 6.89 -6.68 6.77
N ARG A 51 6.63 -6.37 5.48
CA ARG A 51 7.06 -7.23 4.38
C ARG A 51 8.58 -7.38 4.32
N HIS A 52 9.34 -6.31 4.54
CA HIS A 52 10.80 -6.39 4.57
C HIS A 52 11.34 -7.17 5.77
N ALA A 53 10.70 -7.02 6.93
CA ALA A 53 11.16 -7.65 8.17
C ALA A 53 10.73 -9.11 8.33
N ASN A 54 9.70 -9.56 7.60
CA ASN A 54 9.08 -10.86 7.82
C ASN A 54 9.07 -11.74 6.56
N ALA A 55 9.89 -12.80 6.56
CA ALA A 55 10.00 -13.78 5.49
C ALA A 55 8.67 -14.52 5.20
N LEU A 56 7.82 -14.71 6.22
CA LEU A 56 6.49 -15.30 6.04
C LEU A 56 5.62 -14.39 5.18
N VAL A 57 5.61 -13.08 5.46
CA VAL A 57 4.81 -12.10 4.72
C VAL A 57 5.38 -11.85 3.31
N SER A 58 6.70 -11.90 3.13
CA SER A 58 7.33 -11.63 1.83
C SER A 58 7.38 -12.83 0.88
N ALA A 59 7.55 -14.05 1.39
CA ALA A 59 7.83 -15.25 0.60
C ALA A 59 7.05 -16.50 1.04
N GLY A 60 6.17 -16.39 2.03
CA GLY A 60 5.30 -17.48 2.43
C GLY A 60 4.33 -17.89 1.33
N GLY A 61 4.02 -19.18 1.28
CA GLY A 61 3.04 -19.74 0.36
C GLY A 61 1.63 -19.37 0.79
N PHE A 62 0.84 -18.84 -0.14
CA PHE A 62 -0.55 -18.47 0.07
C PHE A 62 -1.48 -19.68 -0.10
N ARG A 63 -2.42 -19.85 0.83
CA ARG A 63 -3.48 -20.85 0.74
C ARG A 63 -4.83 -20.24 1.04
N ASN A 64 -5.81 -20.50 0.17
CA ASN A 64 -7.20 -20.12 0.41
C ASN A 64 -7.77 -20.96 1.55
N ALA A 65 -8.14 -20.30 2.66
CA ALA A 65 -8.86 -20.92 3.75
C ALA A 65 -10.33 -20.51 3.62
N ARG A 66 -11.09 -21.20 2.77
CA ARG A 66 -12.52 -20.88 2.60
C ARG A 66 -13.25 -21.24 3.90
N ARG A 67 -13.87 -20.23 4.53
CA ARG A 67 -14.88 -20.45 5.57
C ARG A 67 -16.24 -20.67 4.88
N PRO A 68 -16.90 -21.82 5.06
CA PRO A 68 -18.25 -22.02 4.54
C PRO A 68 -19.22 -21.00 5.16
N GLY A 69 -20.06 -20.36 4.33
CA GLY A 69 -21.18 -19.53 4.81
C GLY A 69 -20.92 -18.03 5.03
N SER A 70 -19.76 -17.48 4.64
CA SER A 70 -19.52 -16.02 4.70
C SER A 70 -19.07 -15.49 3.34
N SER A 71 -19.87 -14.63 2.71
CA SER A 71 -19.51 -13.91 1.47
C SER A 71 -18.60 -12.71 1.72
N ASP A 72 -18.57 -12.20 2.95
CA ASP A 72 -18.01 -10.88 3.25
C ASP A 72 -16.59 -10.97 3.84
N LEU A 73 -16.09 -12.18 4.07
CA LEU A 73 -14.78 -12.43 4.67
C LEU A 73 -13.90 -13.22 3.72
N LEU A 74 -12.82 -12.59 3.27
CA LEU A 74 -11.72 -13.25 2.59
C LEU A 74 -10.71 -13.70 3.65
N VAL A 75 -10.54 -15.02 3.78
CA VAL A 75 -9.62 -15.63 4.76
C VAL A 75 -8.57 -16.45 4.01
N HIS A 76 -7.31 -16.16 4.31
CA HIS A 76 -6.17 -16.82 3.70
C HIS A 76 -5.13 -17.14 4.76
N ALA A 77 -4.46 -18.27 4.60
CA ALA A 77 -3.30 -18.65 5.40
C ALA A 77 -2.02 -18.39 4.59
N VAL A 78 -0.96 -18.01 5.29
CA VAL A 78 0.38 -17.87 4.73
C VAL A 78 1.30 -18.76 5.55
N ASP A 79 2.08 -19.62 4.88
CA ASP A 79 2.99 -20.57 5.53
C ASP A 79 4.41 -20.47 4.97
N LEU A 80 5.43 -20.67 5.81
CA LEU A 80 6.81 -20.76 5.31
C LEU A 80 6.95 -22.01 4.44
N VAL A 81 7.33 -21.80 3.18
CA VAL A 81 7.64 -22.91 2.26
C VAL A 81 8.93 -23.58 2.73
N ARG A 82 8.82 -24.67 3.50
CA ARG A 82 9.98 -25.53 3.77
C ARG A 82 10.38 -26.21 2.47
N ARG A 83 11.50 -25.78 1.88
CA ARG A 83 12.13 -26.54 0.80
C ARG A 83 12.49 -27.92 1.37
N ARG A 84 11.94 -28.99 0.80
CA ARG A 84 12.49 -30.35 1.00
C ARG A 84 13.89 -30.31 0.41
N LEU A 85 14.91 -30.37 1.26
CA LEU A 85 16.25 -30.71 0.81
C LEU A 85 16.17 -32.16 0.30
N TRP A 86 16.33 -32.34 -1.01
CA TRP A 86 16.53 -33.65 -1.61
C TRP A 86 17.82 -34.24 -1.02
N SER A 87 17.74 -35.45 -0.43
CA SER A 87 18.92 -36.28 -0.19
C SER A 87 18.97 -37.36 -1.27
N PRO A 88 20.17 -37.65 -1.83
CA PRO A 88 20.36 -38.58 -2.94
C PRO A 88 19.93 -40.01 -2.61
#